data_AF-A0A9X4IM79-F1
#
_entry.id   AF-A0A9X4IM79-F1
#
_cell.length_a   1.000
_cell.length_b   1.000
_cell.length_c   1.000
_cell.angle_alpha   90.00
_cell.angle_beta   90.00
_cell.angle_gamma   90.00
#
_symmetry.space_group_name_H-M   'P 1'
#
loop_
_entity.id
_entity.type
_entity.pdbx_description
1 polymer ?
#
loop_
_entity_poly.entity_id
_entity_poly.type
_entity_poly.pdbx_seq_one_letter_code
_entity_poly.pdbx_strand_id
1 'polypeptide(L)' 'MLKEVLKLEGVQELTKKQQKSLNGGQKCEQKYEPMSVFEQESGQQLCMRRCRPSFLGIGLGEWSEWEHNVLC' A
#
# COMPACT_ATOMS: atom_id res chain seq x y z
N MET A 1 -16.29 -20.31 21.15
CA MET A 1 -16.22 -19.40 19.98
C MET A 1 -14.79 -19.12 19.52
N LEU A 2 -14.00 -18.24 20.15
CA LEU A 2 -12.64 -17.89 19.61
C LEU A 2 -11.68 -19.09 19.55
N LYS A 3 -11.71 -19.96 20.58
CA LYS A 3 -10.89 -21.19 20.65
C LYS A 3 -11.29 -22.27 19.64
N GLU A 4 -12.49 -22.18 19.07
CA GLU A 4 -12.97 -23.13 18.04
C GLU A 4 -12.53 -22.68 16.65
N VAL A 5 -12.45 -21.37 16.42
CA VAL A 5 -11.94 -20.78 15.17
C VAL A 5 -10.45 -21.05 14.99
N LEU A 6 -9.66 -21.02 16.07
CA LEU A 6 -8.22 -21.36 16.04
C LEU A 6 -7.93 -22.83 15.71
N LYS A 7 -8.95 -23.69 15.73
CA LYS A 7 -8.83 -25.13 15.41
C LYS A 7 -9.19 -25.43 13.95
N LEU A 8 -9.61 -24.44 13.18
CA LEU A 8 -9.89 -24.60 11.76
C LEU A 8 -8.57 -24.69 10.98
N GLU A 9 -8.48 -25.63 10.04
CA GLU A 9 -7.32 -25.75 9.16
C GLU A 9 -7.05 -24.44 8.40
N GLY A 10 -5.79 -24.03 8.36
CA GLY A 10 -5.36 -22.78 7.72
C GLY A 10 -5.45 -21.53 8.59
N VAL A 11 -5.97 -21.62 9.82
CA VAL A 11 -5.98 -20.48 10.75
C VAL A 11 -4.68 -20.42 11.54
N GLN A 12 -3.89 -19.37 11.30
CA GLN A 12 -2.68 -19.08 12.05
C GLN A 12 -2.93 -17.94 13.06
N GLU A 13 -2.56 -18.16 14.32
CA GLU A 13 -2.53 -17.08 15.29
C GLU A 13 -1.37 -16.13 14.96
N LEU A 14 -1.72 -14.90 14.60
CA LEU A 14 -0.75 -13.87 14.28
C LEU A 14 -0.19 -13.27 15.56
N THR A 15 1.13 -13.12 15.62
CA THR A 15 1.76 -12.36 16.68
C THR A 15 1.28 -10.90 16.66
N LYS A 16 1.35 -10.19 17.81
CA LYS A 16 1.00 -8.75 17.88
C LYS A 16 1.74 -7.90 16.83
N LYS A 17 2.96 -8.29 16.44
CA LYS A 17 3.72 -7.62 15.38
C LYS A 17 3.14 -7.88 13.98
N GLN A 18 2.78 -9.13 13.67
CA GLN A 18 2.11 -9.48 12.41
C GLN A 18 0.72 -8.86 12.31
N GLN A 19 -0.05 -8.84 13.40
CA GLN A 19 -1.32 -8.11 13.48
C GLN A 19 -1.11 -6.62 13.23
N LYS A 20 -0.08 -5.99 13.79
CA LYS A 20 0.23 -4.58 13.49
C LYS A 20 0.62 -4.37 12.03
N SER A 21 1.31 -5.31 11.39
CA SER A 21 1.66 -5.23 9.97
C SER A 21 0.48 -5.47 9.03
N LEU A 22 -0.50 -6.28 9.44
CA LEU A 22 -1.71 -6.55 8.65
C LEU A 22 -2.79 -5.49 8.87
N ASN A 23 -2.98 -5.04 10.11
CA ASN A 23 -3.91 -3.96 10.46
C ASN A 23 -3.33 -2.58 10.13
N GLY A 24 -2.01 -2.49 10.10
CA GLY A 24 -1.26 -1.31 9.73
C GLY A 24 -0.80 -1.41 8.28
N GLY A 25 -1.68 -1.06 7.34
CA GLY A 25 -1.35 -1.06 5.92
C GLY A 25 -0.41 0.09 5.53
N GLN A 26 -0.38 0.38 4.23
CA GLN A 26 0.16 1.63 3.71
C GLN A 26 -0.94 2.40 2.99
N LYS A 27 -0.94 3.72 3.15
CA LYS A 27 -1.76 4.61 2.32
C LYS A 27 -0.85 5.21 1.26
N CYS A 28 -1.14 4.93 0.00
CA CYS A 28 -0.42 5.51 -1.12
C CYS A 28 -1.28 6.54 -1.83
N GLU A 29 -0.65 7.63 -2.28
CA GLU A 29 -1.23 8.63 -3.15
C GLU A 29 -0.52 8.53 -4.50
N GLN A 30 -1.30 8.52 -5.57
CA GLN A 30 -0.81 8.55 -6.95
C GLN A 30 -1.26 9.86 -7.60
N LYS A 31 -0.35 10.47 -8.35
CA LYS A 31 -0.64 11.63 -9.19
C LYS A 31 -0.10 11.36 -10.58
N TYR A 32 -0.82 11.80 -11.59
CA TYR A 32 -0.32 11.81 -12.95
C TYR A 32 0.92 12.68 -13.03
N GLU A 33 1.99 12.12 -13.56
CA GLU A 33 3.17 12.90 -13.90
C GLU A 33 2.87 13.63 -15.22
N PRO A 34 3.13 14.94 -15.34
CA PRO A 34 2.96 15.65 -16.61
C PRO A 34 4.02 15.14 -17.59
N MET A 35 3.69 14.07 -18.31
CA MET A 35 4.59 13.43 -19.26
C MET A 35 4.81 14.30 -20.51
N SER A 36 5.99 14.17 -21.11
CA SER A 36 6.27 14.69 -22.44
C SER A 36 5.50 13.88 -23.49
N VAL A 37 5.18 14.50 -24.64
CA VAL A 37 4.36 13.92 -25.73
C VAL A 37 4.87 12.55 -26.23
N PHE A 38 6.14 12.22 -25.96
CA PHE A 38 6.80 10.98 -26.38
C PHE A 38 6.38 9.72 -25.60
N GLU A 39 5.95 9.82 -24.34
CA GLU A 39 5.62 8.62 -23.54
C GLU A 39 4.21 8.08 -23.82
N GLN A 40 3.33 8.94 -24.34
CA GLN A 40 1.94 8.62 -24.69
C GLN A 40 1.85 7.58 -25.85
N GLU A 41 2.85 7.52 -26.73
CA GLU A 41 2.90 6.55 -27.84
C GLU A 41 3.25 5.12 -27.38
N SER A 42 3.88 4.96 -26.22
CA SER A 42 4.23 3.64 -25.66
C SER A 42 3.09 2.95 -24.91
N GLY A 43 1.99 3.67 -24.66
CA GLY A 43 0.86 3.18 -23.87
C GLY A 43 1.14 3.02 -22.37
N GLN A 44 2.33 3.38 -21.89
CA GLN A 44 2.67 3.36 -20.46
C GLN A 44 2.41 4.74 -19.86
N GLN A 45 1.41 4.83 -18.98
CA GLN A 45 1.19 6.04 -18.19
C GLN A 45 2.10 5.99 -16.97
N LEU A 46 2.95 7.00 -16.83
CA LEU A 46 3.78 7.20 -15.65
C LEU A 46 3.05 8.08 -14.64
N CYS A 47 3.19 7.68 -13.38
CA CYS A 47 2.63 8.31 -12.22
C CYS A 47 3.76 8.63 -11.23
N MET A 48 3.55 9.70 -10.48
CA MET A 48 4.25 9.91 -9.22
C MET A 48 3.48 9.20 -8.11
N ARG A 49 4.18 8.42 -7.28
CA ARG A 49 3.60 7.71 -6.13
C ARG A 49 4.32 8.09 -4.84
N ARG A 50 3.59 8.32 -3.77
CA ARG A 50 4.16 8.37 -2.41
C ARG A 50 3.32 7.56 -1.46
N CYS A 51 3.93 6.95 -0.46
CA CYS A 51 3.24 6.10 0.50
C CYS A 51 3.57 6.53 1.92
N ARG A 52 2.66 6.25 2.84
CA ARG A 52 2.92 6.36 4.28
C ARG A 52 2.35 5.17 5.03
N PRO A 53 2.91 4.82 6.20
CA PRO A 53 2.28 3.87 7.09
C PRO A 53 0.82 4.27 7.35
N SER A 54 -0.07 3.31 7.41
CA SER A 54 -1.46 3.54 7.81
C SER A 54 -1.82 2.59 8.93
N PHE A 55 -2.82 2.96 9.71
CA PHE A 55 -3.48 2.09 10.67
C PHE A 55 -4.98 2.20 10.44
N LEU A 56 -5.63 1.07 10.12
CA LEU A 56 -7.05 1.05 9.75
C LEU A 56 -7.40 2.00 8.58
N GLY A 57 -6.50 2.13 7.59
CA GLY A 57 -6.68 3.02 6.43
C GLY A 57 -6.45 4.50 6.72
N ILE A 58 -6.27 4.89 7.99
CA ILE A 58 -5.86 6.23 8.38
C ILE A 58 -4.34 6.28 8.26
N GLY A 59 -3.84 7.04 7.28
CA GLY A 59 -2.40 7.24 7.13
C GLY A 59 -1.82 7.99 8.33
N LEU A 60 -0.79 7.43 8.95
CA LEU A 60 -0.11 7.95 10.14
C LEU A 60 1.36 8.22 9.80
N GLY A 61 1.91 9.27 10.41
CA GLY A 61 3.29 9.70 10.15
C GLY A 61 3.46 10.49 8.85
N GLU A 62 4.73 10.72 8.52
CA GLU A 62 5.12 11.49 7.35
C GLU A 62 4.94 10.68 6.06
N TRP A 63 4.68 11.41 4.98
CA TRP A 63 4.70 10.84 3.65
C TRP A 63 6.14 10.56 3.23
N SER A 64 6.36 9.43 2.55
CA SER A 64 7.60 9.23 1.81
C SER A 64 7.77 10.34 0.77
N GLU A 65 9.00 10.50 0.31
CA GLU A 65 9.28 11.25 -0.90
C GLU A 65 8.52 10.64 -2.09
N TRP A 66 8.33 11.46 -3.13
CA TRP A 66 7.68 11.02 -4.36
C TRP A 66 8.62 10.09 -5.13
N GLU A 67 8.14 8.88 -5.39
CA GLU A 67 8.70 7.98 -6.40
C GLU A 67 8.15 8.44 -7.76
N HIS A 68 9.04 8.75 -8.69
CA HIS A 68 8.72 9.17 -10.06
C HIS A 68 8.81 7.99 -11.03
N ASN A 69 8.24 8.13 -12.23
CA ASN A 69 8.31 7.11 -13.29
C ASN A 69 7.76 5.73 -12.86
N VAL A 70 6.74 5.71 -12.01
CA VAL A 70 6.07 4.48 -11.59
C VAL A 70 4.91 4.23 -12.52
N LEU A 71 4.71 3.00 -12.98
CA LEU A 71 3.52 2.67 -13.77
C LEU A 71 2.25 2.95 -12.96
N CYS A 72 1.34 3.73 -13.57
CA CYS A 72 -0.07 3.70 -13.23
C CYS A 72 -0.64 2.34 -13.72
#